data_AF-A0A397E381-F1
#
_entry.id   AF-A0A397E381-F1
#
_cell.length_a   1.000
_cell.length_b   1.000
_cell.length_c   1.000
_cell.angle_alpha   90.00
_cell.angle_beta   90.00
_cell.angle_gamma   90.00
#
_symmetry.space_group_name_H-M   'P 1'
#
loop_
_entity.id
_entity.type
_entity.pdbx_description
1 polymer ?
#
loop_
_entity_poly.entity_id
_entity_poly.type
_entity_poly.pdbx_seq_one_letter_code
_entity_poly.pdbx_strand_id
1 'polypeptide(L)'
;LSGSTDRTEKAIRNQWGKMQAQINLFIGVHATIVERSGWVPDDYKNASLDLYKRMHKDDFEYVNSWHALKRPSTLKRERSQAKGSPNELCDTEGGDDPDQHDRPLGTKSAKRAKLVQCADDDRRARSIEVKEALVKSQVHRNKLIEEQKLLALITMTAPPGDEVAAKALDLKKRQALRMLEEDSFET
;
A
#
# COMPACT_ATOMS: atom_id res chain seq x y z
N LEU A 1 23.32 -13.07 -0.46
CA LEU A 1 23.29 -11.88 -1.35
C LEU A 1 21.87 -11.32 -1.64
N SER A 2 20.79 -11.91 -1.11
CA SER A 2 19.40 -11.54 -1.47
C SER A 2 18.83 -10.28 -0.79
N GLY A 3 19.47 -9.71 0.23
CA GLY A 3 18.89 -8.63 1.03
C GLY A 3 19.16 -7.20 0.52
N SER A 4 20.12 -7.04 -0.40
CA SER A 4 20.50 -5.71 -0.92
C SER A 4 19.62 -5.26 -2.08
N THR A 5 19.13 -6.20 -2.89
CA THR A 5 18.26 -5.91 -4.04
C THR A 5 16.86 -5.51 -3.61
N ASP A 6 16.32 -6.15 -2.56
CA ASP A 6 14.95 -5.91 -2.08
C ASP A 6 14.76 -4.52 -1.45
N ARG A 7 15.78 -4.02 -0.74
CA ARG A 7 15.80 -2.63 -0.24
C ARG A 7 15.85 -1.61 -1.37
N THR A 8 16.63 -1.88 -2.41
CA THR A 8 16.74 -1.03 -3.60
C THR A 8 15.44 -1.01 -4.40
N GLU A 9 14.80 -2.17 -4.58
CA GLU A 9 13.52 -2.29 -5.28
C GLU A 9 12.40 -1.55 -4.55
N LYS A 10 12.35 -1.65 -3.22
CA LYS A 10 11.43 -0.87 -2.39
C LYS A 10 11.67 0.64 -2.51
N ALA A 11 12.93 1.08 -2.53
CA ALA A 11 13.27 2.48 -2.72
C ALA A 11 12.80 3.00 -4.09
N ILE A 12 13.03 2.23 -5.16
CA ILE A 12 12.57 2.56 -6.51
C ILE A 12 11.03 2.65 -6.57
N ARG A 13 10.31 1.68 -5.99
CA ARG A 13 8.84 1.72 -5.91
C ARG A 13 8.32 2.95 -5.19
N ASN A 14 8.95 3.29 -4.06
CA ASN A 14 8.56 4.46 -3.28
C ASN A 14 8.80 5.77 -4.05
N GLN A 15 9.95 5.87 -4.74
CA GLN A 15 10.26 7.02 -5.57
C GLN A 15 9.31 7.15 -6.76
N TRP A 16 9.00 6.03 -7.42
CA TRP A 16 7.99 5.98 -8.47
C TRP A 16 6.61 6.43 -7.96
N GLY A 17 6.18 5.95 -6.79
CA GLY A 17 4.92 6.35 -6.18
C GLY A 17 4.83 7.85 -5.90
N LYS A 18 5.91 8.46 -5.38
CA LYS A 18 6.00 9.91 -5.17
C LYS A 18 5.90 10.68 -6.48
N MET A 19 6.69 10.29 -7.48
CA MET A 19 6.68 10.92 -8.79
C MET A 19 5.30 10.81 -9.45
N GLN A 20 4.68 9.62 -9.43
CA GLN A 20 3.36 9.39 -10.01
C GLN A 20 2.28 10.23 -9.33
N ALA A 21 2.32 10.38 -8.01
CA ALA A 21 1.39 11.23 -7.27
C ALA A 21 1.51 12.71 -7.70
N GLN A 22 2.74 13.24 -7.78
CA GLN A 22 2.97 14.62 -8.19
C GLN A 22 2.58 14.85 -9.66
N ILE A 23 2.88 13.90 -10.55
CA ILE A 23 2.48 13.95 -11.97
C ILE A 23 0.95 13.94 -12.11
N ASN A 24 0.23 13.11 -11.34
CA ASN A 24 -1.24 13.08 -11.40
C ASN A 24 -1.86 14.41 -10.94
N LEU A 25 -1.30 15.04 -9.91
CA LEU A 25 -1.72 16.38 -9.49
C LEU A 25 -1.47 17.40 -10.59
N PHE A 26 -0.28 17.37 -11.19
CA PHE A 26 0.07 18.27 -12.30
C PHE A 26 -0.81 18.07 -13.54
N ILE A 27 -1.20 16.82 -13.87
CA ILE A 27 -2.16 16.54 -14.95
C ILE A 27 -3.51 17.20 -14.65
N GLY A 28 -4.00 17.13 -13.42
CA GLY A 28 -5.22 17.80 -12.99
C GLY A 28 -5.13 19.32 -13.16
N VAL A 29 -4.02 19.92 -12.72
CA VAL A 29 -3.75 21.36 -12.89
C VAL A 29 -3.66 21.75 -14.36
N HIS A 30 -2.94 20.98 -15.18
CA HIS A 30 -2.83 21.27 -16.62
C HIS A 30 -4.18 21.13 -17.33
N ALA A 31 -5.07 20.24 -16.88
CA ALA A 31 -6.40 20.07 -17.47
C ALA A 31 -7.34 21.26 -17.20
N THR A 32 -7.08 22.09 -16.18
CA THR A 32 -7.87 23.30 -15.91
C THR A 32 -7.41 24.49 -16.75
N ILE A 33 -6.25 24.41 -17.41
CA ILE A 33 -5.81 25.44 -18.35
C ILE A 33 -6.65 25.34 -19.61
N VAL A 34 -7.45 26.38 -19.85
CA VAL A 34 -8.31 26.49 -21.02
C VAL A 34 -7.48 26.94 -22.23
N GLU A 35 -7.79 26.37 -23.40
CA GLU A 35 -7.20 26.80 -24.66
C GLU A 35 -7.48 28.27 -24.94
N ARG A 36 -6.45 29.01 -25.34
CA ARG A 36 -6.51 30.44 -25.65
C ARG A 36 -5.89 30.69 -27.02
N SER A 37 -6.57 31.49 -27.83
CA SER A 37 -6.07 31.88 -29.14
C SER A 37 -4.72 32.60 -29.00
N GLY A 38 -3.75 32.22 -29.83
CA GLY A 38 -2.40 32.80 -29.85
C GLY A 38 -1.39 32.17 -28.88
N TRP A 39 -1.79 31.21 -28.05
CA TRP A 39 -0.86 30.51 -27.16
C TRP A 39 -0.16 29.34 -27.86
N VAL A 40 1.15 29.24 -27.67
CA VAL A 40 1.95 28.10 -28.12
C VAL A 40 2.00 27.00 -27.03
N PRO A 41 2.33 25.74 -27.36
CA PRO A 41 2.37 24.63 -26.39
C PRO A 41 3.16 24.92 -25.09
N ASP A 42 4.24 25.70 -25.19
CA ASP A 42 5.05 26.09 -24.03
C ASP A 42 4.33 27.11 -23.12
N ASP A 43 3.43 27.95 -23.65
CA ASP A 43 2.65 28.89 -22.83
C ASP A 43 1.68 28.13 -21.92
N TYR A 44 1.02 27.11 -22.45
CA TYR A 44 0.14 26.22 -21.68
C TYR A 44 0.90 25.49 -20.57
N LYS A 45 2.10 25.03 -20.88
CA LYS A 45 2.99 24.37 -19.92
C LYS A 45 3.42 25.33 -18.82
N ASN A 46 3.90 26.53 -19.17
CA ASN A 46 4.35 27.53 -18.20
C ASN A 46 3.19 28.00 -17.32
N ALA A 47 2.00 28.24 -17.90
CA ALA A 47 0.80 28.58 -17.14
C ALA A 47 0.41 27.45 -16.16
N SER A 48 0.56 26.18 -16.56
CA SER A 48 0.32 25.03 -15.69
C SER A 48 1.34 24.96 -14.55
N LEU A 49 2.62 25.23 -14.80
CA LEU A 49 3.67 25.27 -13.79
C LEU A 49 3.43 26.37 -12.76
N ASP A 50 3.09 27.57 -13.23
CA ASP A 50 2.78 28.71 -12.36
C ASP A 50 1.53 28.47 -11.52
N LEU A 51 0.52 27.81 -12.08
CA LEU A 51 -0.69 27.44 -11.35
C LEU A 51 -0.39 26.36 -10.31
N TYR A 52 0.39 25.35 -10.67
CA TYR A 52 0.81 24.28 -9.76
C TYR A 52 1.57 24.85 -8.55
N LYS A 53 2.55 25.72 -8.78
CA LYS A 53 3.33 26.39 -7.73
C LYS A 53 2.44 27.18 -6.78
N ARG A 54 1.46 27.90 -7.31
CA ARG A 54 0.51 28.69 -6.51
C ARG A 54 -0.39 27.83 -5.63
N MET A 55 -0.89 26.72 -6.17
CA MET A 55 -1.81 25.80 -5.48
C MET A 55 -1.10 24.94 -4.43
N HIS A 56 0.05 24.36 -4.78
CA HIS A 56 0.74 23.37 -3.95
C HIS A 56 1.91 23.93 -3.15
N LYS A 57 2.25 25.22 -3.33
CA LYS A 57 3.38 25.90 -2.67
C LYS A 57 4.73 25.22 -2.90
N ASP A 58 4.84 24.52 -4.02
CA ASP A 58 6.00 23.70 -4.37
C ASP A 58 6.23 23.72 -5.89
N ASP A 59 7.48 23.56 -6.30
CA ASP A 59 7.85 23.52 -7.71
C ASP A 59 7.62 22.13 -8.30
N PHE A 60 7.13 22.07 -9.54
CA PHE A 60 6.92 20.79 -10.21
C PHE A 60 8.23 20.30 -10.84
N GLU A 61 8.82 19.25 -10.25
CA GLU A 61 10.16 18.76 -10.64
C GLU A 61 10.13 17.81 -11.86
N TYR A 62 8.99 17.15 -12.13
CA TYR A 62 8.91 16.03 -13.09
C TYR A 62 8.39 16.41 -14.48
N VAL A 63 8.78 17.59 -14.97
CA VAL A 63 8.35 18.12 -16.29
C VAL A 63 8.68 17.17 -17.44
N ASN A 64 9.91 16.66 -17.48
CA ASN A 64 10.37 15.76 -18.54
C ASN A 64 9.65 14.40 -18.48
N SER A 65 9.46 13.87 -17.27
CA SER A 65 8.74 12.61 -17.05
C SER A 65 7.27 12.74 -17.48
N TRP A 66 6.61 13.85 -17.14
CA TRP A 66 5.25 14.13 -17.60
C TRP A 66 5.16 14.21 -19.14
N HIS A 67 6.09 14.91 -19.80
CA HIS A 67 6.15 14.93 -21.27
C HIS A 67 6.36 13.54 -21.89
N ALA A 68 7.21 12.71 -21.29
CA ALA A 68 7.45 11.34 -21.75
C ALA A 68 6.19 10.47 -21.60
N LEU A 69 5.43 10.63 -20.52
CA LEU A 69 4.18 9.91 -20.24
C LEU A 69 2.99 10.42 -21.05
N LYS A 70 3.00 11.68 -21.51
CA LYS A 70 1.96 12.27 -22.37
C LYS A 70 1.99 11.70 -23.78
N ARG A 71 3.15 11.22 -24.27
CA ARG A 71 3.20 10.49 -25.54
C ARG A 71 2.37 9.22 -25.40
N PRO A 72 1.62 8.79 -26.44
CA PRO A 72 0.93 7.51 -26.43
C PRO A 72 1.96 6.42 -26.14
N SER A 73 1.93 5.90 -24.91
CA SER A 73 2.77 4.78 -24.51
C SER A 73 2.38 3.58 -25.38
N THR A 74 3.29 3.10 -26.21
CA THR A 74 3.16 1.81 -26.91
C THR A 74 3.18 0.62 -25.93
N LEU A 75 3.51 0.88 -24.65
CA LEU A 75 3.43 -0.12 -23.59
C LEU A 75 1.97 -0.27 -23.18
N LYS A 76 1.43 -1.47 -23.40
CA LYS A 76 0.07 -1.87 -23.00
C LYS A 76 -0.12 -1.55 -21.52
N ARG A 77 -1.03 -0.63 -21.24
CA ARG A 77 -1.44 -0.24 -19.89
C ARG A 77 -2.23 -1.38 -19.26
N GLU A 78 -1.61 -2.19 -18.41
CA GLU A 78 -2.36 -2.99 -17.44
C GLU A 78 -3.00 -2.04 -16.43
N ARG A 79 -4.31 -1.82 -16.62
CA ARG A 79 -5.07 -0.85 -15.84
C ARG A 79 -5.50 -1.50 -14.53
N SER A 80 -4.74 -1.28 -13.46
CA SER A 80 -5.23 -1.55 -12.11
C SER A 80 -6.38 -0.57 -11.82
N GLN A 81 -7.58 -1.09 -11.55
CA GLN A 81 -8.74 -0.26 -11.23
C GLN A 81 -8.54 0.45 -9.87
N ALA A 82 -8.15 1.73 -9.92
CA ALA A 82 -8.30 2.62 -8.77
C ALA A 82 -9.74 3.16 -8.74
N LYS A 83 -10.46 2.89 -7.65
CA LYS A 83 -11.85 3.34 -7.42
C LYS A 83 -11.88 4.87 -7.30
N GLY A 84 -12.69 5.50 -8.15
CA GLY A 84 -12.86 6.95 -8.22
C GLY A 84 -13.61 7.53 -7.02
N SER A 85 -13.14 8.71 -6.59
CA SER A 85 -13.84 9.66 -5.73
C SER A 85 -14.94 10.38 -6.55
N PRO A 86 -16.19 10.50 -6.07
CA PRO A 86 -17.21 11.29 -6.75
C PRO A 86 -16.97 12.77 -6.50
N ASN A 87 -16.68 13.51 -7.57
CA ASN A 87 -16.63 14.97 -7.57
C ASN A 87 -18.06 15.52 -7.46
N GLU A 88 -18.31 16.40 -6.50
CA GLU A 88 -19.55 17.18 -6.39
C GLU A 88 -19.62 18.19 -7.54
N LEU A 89 -20.73 18.18 -8.27
CA LEU A 89 -21.13 19.26 -9.17
C LEU A 89 -22.29 19.98 -8.48
N CYS A 90 -22.02 21.21 -8.08
CA CYS A 90 -23.01 22.19 -7.67
C CYS A 90 -23.90 22.54 -8.86
N ASP A 91 -25.22 22.51 -8.66
CA ASP A 91 -26.15 23.35 -9.39
C ASP A 91 -26.86 24.25 -8.37
N THR A 92 -26.81 25.54 -8.64
CA THR A 92 -27.45 26.65 -7.90
C THR A 92 -28.97 26.57 -8.03
N GLU A 93 -29.71 27.14 -7.05
CA GLU A 93 -30.96 27.93 -7.16
C GLU A 93 -31.83 27.75 -5.88
N GLY A 94 -31.88 28.79 -5.03
CA GLY A 94 -33.08 29.34 -4.36
C GLY A 94 -33.88 28.54 -3.30
N GLY A 95 -33.97 29.13 -2.09
CA GLY A 95 -35.16 29.03 -1.23
C GLY A 95 -34.91 28.71 0.25
N ASP A 96 -34.95 29.73 1.11
CA ASP A 96 -35.14 29.60 2.56
C ASP A 96 -36.52 28.98 2.84
N ASP A 97 -36.57 27.77 3.40
CA ASP A 97 -37.77 27.21 4.04
C ASP A 97 -37.37 26.31 5.22
N PRO A 98 -37.71 26.66 6.48
CA PRO A 98 -37.37 25.88 7.65
C PRO A 98 -38.50 24.89 7.95
N ASP A 99 -38.60 23.80 7.19
CA ASP A 99 -39.45 22.67 7.57
C ASP A 99 -38.77 21.33 7.24
N GLN A 100 -37.94 20.89 8.19
CA GLN A 100 -37.33 19.57 8.21
C GLN A 100 -38.39 18.51 8.50
N HIS A 101 -39.06 18.04 7.45
CA HIS A 101 -39.70 16.72 7.46
C HIS A 101 -38.86 15.75 6.64
N ASP A 102 -38.29 14.75 7.34
CA ASP A 102 -37.61 13.57 6.81
C ASP A 102 -38.43 12.93 5.69
N ARG A 103 -38.10 13.24 4.43
CA ARG A 103 -38.68 12.55 3.29
C ARG A 103 -37.97 11.21 3.11
N PRO A 104 -38.69 10.10 2.96
CA PRO A 104 -38.08 8.78 2.80
C PRO A 104 -37.19 8.76 1.55
N LEU A 105 -35.92 8.40 1.75
CA LEU A 105 -34.93 8.22 0.70
C LEU A 105 -35.53 7.37 -0.43
N GLY A 106 -35.70 7.97 -1.61
CA GLY A 106 -36.30 7.30 -2.76
C GLY A 106 -35.64 5.95 -3.06
N THR A 107 -36.41 4.98 -3.54
CA THR A 107 -36.04 3.56 -3.73
C THR A 107 -34.71 3.33 -4.47
N LYS A 108 -34.26 4.30 -5.27
CA LYS A 108 -32.98 4.28 -5.99
C LYS A 108 -31.76 4.60 -5.09
N SER A 109 -31.87 5.54 -4.15
CA SER A 109 -30.77 5.88 -3.24
C SER A 109 -30.55 4.80 -2.18
N ALA A 110 -31.62 4.22 -1.65
CA ALA A 110 -31.54 3.08 -0.72
C ALA A 110 -30.85 1.85 -1.35
N LYS A 111 -31.15 1.54 -2.62
CA LYS A 111 -30.49 0.43 -3.34
C LYS A 111 -29.00 0.69 -3.59
N ARG A 112 -28.63 1.95 -3.90
CA ARG A 112 -27.24 2.36 -4.07
C ARG A 112 -26.45 2.29 -2.76
N ALA A 113 -27.04 2.75 -1.66
CA ALA A 113 -26.42 2.67 -0.33
C ALA A 113 -26.18 1.21 0.11
N LYS A 114 -27.17 0.32 -0.12
CA LYS A 114 -27.01 -1.12 0.15
C LYS A 114 -25.89 -1.76 -0.68
N LEU A 115 -25.78 -1.40 -1.96
CA LEU A 115 -24.71 -1.92 -2.83
C LEU A 115 -23.32 -1.43 -2.39
N VAL A 116 -23.21 -0.19 -1.92
CA VAL A 116 -21.95 0.37 -1.38
C VAL A 116 -21.59 -0.33 -0.07
N GLN A 117 -22.54 -0.55 0.84
CA GLN A 117 -22.31 -1.27 2.10
C GLN A 117 -21.81 -2.71 1.86
N CYS A 118 -22.46 -3.48 0.97
CA CYS A 118 -21.99 -4.82 0.64
C CYS A 118 -20.56 -4.81 0.05
N ALA A 119 -20.24 -3.82 -0.79
CA ALA A 119 -18.89 -3.71 -1.37
C ALA A 119 -17.82 -3.32 -0.34
N ASP A 120 -18.19 -2.55 0.69
CA ASP A 120 -17.30 -2.18 1.79
C ASP A 120 -17.10 -3.32 2.78
N ASP A 121 -18.14 -4.12 3.05
CA ASP A 121 -18.07 -5.32 3.87
C ASP A 121 -17.19 -6.41 3.21
N ASP A 122 -17.36 -6.64 1.90
CA ASP A 122 -16.51 -7.56 1.13
C ASP A 122 -15.03 -7.13 1.14
N ARG A 123 -14.78 -5.82 1.09
CA ARG A 123 -13.42 -5.26 1.16
C ARG A 123 -12.83 -5.44 2.56
N ARG A 124 -13.65 -5.26 3.61
CA ARG A 124 -13.24 -5.46 4.99
C ARG A 124 -12.93 -6.93 5.27
N ALA A 125 -13.78 -7.85 4.81
CA ALA A 125 -13.59 -9.29 4.96
C ALA A 125 -12.25 -9.76 4.34
N ARG A 126 -11.97 -9.38 3.09
CA ARG A 126 -10.70 -9.68 2.43
C ARG A 126 -9.49 -9.08 3.15
N SER A 127 -9.63 -7.87 3.71
CA SER A 127 -8.56 -7.23 4.47
C SER A 127 -8.25 -7.96 5.78
N ILE A 128 -9.28 -8.50 6.45
CA ILE A 128 -9.11 -9.31 7.66
C ILE A 128 -8.43 -10.64 7.30
N GLU A 129 -8.90 -11.33 6.27
CA GLU A 129 -8.32 -12.60 5.81
C GLU A 129 -6.84 -12.46 5.45
N VAL A 130 -6.46 -11.41 4.73
CA VAL A 130 -5.05 -11.14 4.39
C VAL A 130 -4.21 -10.89 5.64
N LYS A 131 -4.74 -10.15 6.63
CA LYS A 131 -4.03 -9.91 7.89
C LYS A 131 -3.88 -11.19 8.71
N GLU A 132 -4.92 -12.01 8.78
CA GLU A 132 -4.87 -13.30 9.48
C GLU A 132 -3.88 -14.26 8.81
N ALA A 133 -3.86 -14.34 7.48
CA ALA A 133 -2.89 -15.14 6.74
C ALA A 133 -1.45 -14.66 7.00
N LEU A 134 -1.24 -13.35 7.05
CA LEU A 134 0.06 -12.77 7.38
C LEU A 134 0.49 -13.11 8.82
N VAL A 135 -0.42 -13.01 9.78
CA VAL A 135 -0.16 -13.37 11.19
C VAL A 135 0.18 -14.86 11.31
N LYS A 136 -0.61 -15.75 10.69
CA LYS A 136 -0.34 -17.19 10.68
C LYS A 136 1.02 -17.51 10.05
N SER A 137 1.35 -16.89 8.92
CA SER A 137 2.65 -17.03 8.26
C SER A 137 3.80 -16.57 9.16
N GLN A 138 3.64 -15.44 9.85
CA GLN A 138 4.65 -14.91 10.76
C GLN A 138 4.85 -15.80 12.00
N VAL A 139 3.76 -16.33 12.57
CA VAL A 139 3.81 -17.29 13.69
C VAL A 139 4.53 -18.56 13.25
N HIS A 140 4.19 -19.10 12.07
CA HIS A 140 4.85 -20.28 11.52
C HIS A 140 6.36 -20.04 11.28
N ARG A 141 6.73 -18.89 10.70
CA ARG A 141 8.14 -18.50 10.53
C ARG A 141 8.88 -18.42 11.87
N ASN A 142 8.24 -17.88 12.90
CA ASN A 142 8.85 -17.82 14.23
C ASN A 142 9.03 -19.23 14.83
N LYS A 143 8.06 -20.14 14.64
CA LYS A 143 8.18 -21.55 15.06
C LYS A 143 9.39 -22.23 14.39
N LEU A 144 9.53 -22.10 13.07
CA LEU A 144 10.69 -22.64 12.34
C LEU A 144 12.04 -22.08 12.84
N ILE A 145 12.08 -20.80 13.22
CA ILE A 145 13.29 -20.19 13.79
C ILE A 145 13.64 -20.78 15.16
N GLU A 146 12.64 -21.01 16.02
CA GLU A 146 12.88 -21.66 17.31
C GLU A 146 13.32 -23.11 17.14
N GLU A 147 12.67 -23.89 16.27
CA GLU A 147 13.11 -25.24 15.92
C GLU A 147 14.56 -25.27 15.43
N GLN A 148 14.94 -24.33 14.55
CA GLN A 148 16.31 -24.21 14.07
C GLN A 148 17.32 -23.91 15.18
N LYS A 149 16.96 -23.07 16.17
CA LYS A 149 17.82 -22.79 17.33
C LYS A 149 17.99 -24.02 18.21
N LEU A 150 16.92 -24.79 18.44
CA LEU A 150 16.97 -26.03 19.21
C LEU A 150 17.84 -27.09 18.52
N LEU A 151 17.68 -27.26 17.20
CA LEU A 151 18.54 -28.16 16.41
C LEU A 151 20.02 -27.72 16.45
N ALA A 152 20.30 -26.42 16.32
CA ALA A 152 21.66 -25.90 16.43
C ALA A 152 22.27 -26.24 17.80
N LEU A 153 21.52 -26.09 18.89
CA LEU A 153 21.96 -26.43 20.25
C LEU A 153 22.34 -27.91 20.39
N ILE A 154 21.61 -28.82 19.74
CA ILE A 154 21.91 -30.26 19.74
C ILE A 154 23.28 -30.54 19.10
N THR A 155 23.63 -29.80 18.06
CA THR A 155 24.91 -29.95 17.36
C THR A 155 26.11 -29.32 18.07
N MET A 156 25.88 -28.44 19.05
CA MET A 156 26.97 -27.79 19.79
C MET A 156 27.74 -28.78 20.67
N THR A 157 29.05 -28.59 20.80
CA THR A 157 29.90 -29.35 21.73
C THR A 157 30.52 -28.41 22.75
N ALA A 158 30.61 -28.84 24.00
CA ALA A 158 31.30 -28.07 25.04
C ALA A 158 32.82 -28.06 24.79
N PRO A 159 33.52 -27.00 25.24
CA PRO A 159 34.98 -26.97 25.20
C PRO A 159 35.58 -28.15 25.97
N PRO A 160 36.64 -28.79 25.46
CA PRO A 160 37.30 -29.88 26.16
C PRO A 160 37.90 -29.38 27.47
N GLY A 161 37.64 -30.11 28.56
CA GLY A 161 38.15 -29.78 29.91
C GLY A 161 37.18 -28.99 30.81
N ASP A 162 36.04 -28.51 30.29
CA ASP A 162 35.00 -27.87 31.10
C ASP A 162 33.82 -28.83 31.36
N GLU A 163 33.94 -29.64 32.42
CA GLU A 163 32.92 -30.63 32.80
C GLU A 163 31.59 -29.99 33.21
N VAL A 164 31.63 -28.77 33.76
CA VAL A 164 30.42 -28.05 34.21
C VAL A 164 29.66 -27.57 32.99
N ALA A 165 30.34 -26.98 32.00
CA ALA A 165 29.74 -26.59 30.73
C ALA A 165 29.20 -27.81 29.96
N ALA A 166 29.91 -28.94 29.97
CA ALA A 166 29.45 -30.18 29.35
C ALA A 166 28.14 -30.69 29.96
N LYS A 167 28.05 -30.74 31.30
CA LYS A 167 26.81 -31.15 32.01
C LYS A 167 25.65 -30.18 31.77
N ALA A 168 25.92 -28.87 31.80
CA ALA A 168 24.90 -27.86 31.54
C ALA A 168 24.38 -27.92 30.09
N LEU A 169 25.28 -28.14 29.13
CA LEU A 169 24.91 -28.29 27.72
C LEU A 169 24.09 -29.56 27.50
N ASP A 170 24.49 -30.69 28.09
CA ASP A 170 23.75 -31.95 27.99
C ASP A 170 22.32 -31.83 28.54
N LEU A 171 22.16 -31.18 29.70
CA LEU A 171 20.84 -30.92 30.28
C LEU A 171 19.96 -30.07 29.33
N LYS A 172 20.53 -29.01 28.74
CA LYS A 172 19.82 -28.17 27.78
C LYS A 172 19.46 -28.92 26.50
N LYS A 173 20.33 -29.81 26.01
CA LYS A 173 20.05 -30.66 24.83
C LYS A 173 18.88 -31.60 25.09
N ARG A 174 18.83 -32.24 26.26
CA ARG A 174 17.70 -33.10 26.64
C ARG A 174 16.38 -32.33 26.71
N GLN A 175 16.42 -31.10 27.23
CA GLN A 175 15.24 -30.23 27.24
C GLN A 175 14.81 -29.84 25.82
N ALA A 176 15.76 -29.47 24.96
CA ALA A 176 15.49 -29.13 23.56
C ALA A 176 14.88 -30.30 22.77
N LEU A 177 15.37 -31.53 22.99
CA LEU A 177 14.81 -32.74 22.37
C LEU A 177 13.35 -32.96 22.75
N ARG A 178 12.99 -32.79 24.04
CA ARG A 178 11.59 -32.90 24.47
C ARG A 178 10.67 -31.87 23.80
N MET A 179 11.13 -30.62 23.69
CA MET A 179 10.36 -29.56 23.03
C MET A 179 10.13 -29.88 21.54
N LEU A 180 11.14 -30.41 20.85
CA LEU A 180 11.02 -30.83 19.44
C LEU A 180 10.11 -32.05 19.27
N GLU A 181 10.13 -33.00 20.22
CA GLU A 181 9.21 -34.14 20.21
C GLU A 181 7.76 -33.66 20.36
N GLU A 182 7.47 -32.80 21.33
CA GLU A 182 6.14 -32.21 21.54
C GLU A 182 5.64 -31.46 20.29
N ASP A 183 6.49 -30.65 19.67
CA ASP A 183 6.17 -29.90 18.44
C ASP A 183 5.90 -30.80 17.21
N SER A 184 6.49 -32.01 17.17
CA SER A 184 6.31 -32.98 16.08
C SER A 184 4.98 -33.75 16.16
N PHE A 185 4.31 -33.77 17.31
CA PHE A 185 3.01 -34.42 17.48
C PHE A 185 1.81 -33.48 17.25
N GLU A 186 2.05 -32.16 17.18
CA GLU A 186 1.01 -31.14 16.96
C GLU A 186 0.78 -30.75 15.49
N THR A 187 1.56 -31.29 14.54
CA THR A 187 1.40 -31.10 13.08
C THR A 187 0.62 -32.23 12.44
#